data_AF-A0A1H0NSP2-F1
#
_entry.id   AF-A0A1H0NSP2-F1
#
_cell.length_a   1.000
_cell.length_b   1.000
_cell.length_c   1.000
_cell.angle_alpha   90.00
_cell.angle_beta   90.00
_cell.angle_gamma   90.00
#
_symmetry.space_group_name_H-M   'P 1'
#
loop_
_entity.id
_entity.type
_entity.pdbx_description
1 polymer ?
#
loop_
_entity_poly.entity_id
_entity_poly.type
_entity_poly.pdbx_seq_one_letter_code
_entity_poly.pdbx_strand_id
1 'polypeptide(L)' 'MAFTQTDIDNIERALVDVALGKRVTSITIDGDRTDFADGATINQLKSLLALVKSSVAGSSFSPRTIAKHGRRR' A
#
# COMPACT_ATOMS: atom_id res chain seq x y z
N MET A 1 -6.28 7.09 6.76
CA MET A 1 -6.49 5.98 7.70
C MET A 1 -5.35 4.98 7.46
N ALA A 2 -5.51 3.67 7.64
CA ALA A 2 -4.47 2.68 7.34
C ALA A 2 -4.78 2.02 5.99
N PHE A 3 -3.77 1.86 5.14
CA PHE A 3 -3.95 1.14 3.88
C PHE A 3 -4.41 -0.30 4.12
N THR A 4 -5.13 -0.86 3.16
CA THR A 4 -5.78 -2.17 3.24
C THR A 4 -5.26 -3.14 2.18
N GLN A 5 -5.59 -4.43 2.32
CA GLN A 5 -5.31 -5.42 1.29
C GLN A 5 -6.03 -5.09 -0.04
N THR A 6 -7.22 -4.51 0.03
CA THR A 6 -7.95 -4.05 -1.16
C THR A 6 -7.17 -3.00 -1.95
N ASP A 7 -6.44 -2.11 -1.27
CA ASP A 7 -5.60 -1.11 -1.94
C ASP A 7 -4.42 -1.77 -2.68
N ILE A 8 -3.83 -2.82 -2.09
CA ILE A 8 -2.79 -3.62 -2.72
C ILE A 8 -3.32 -4.26 -4.00
N ASP A 9 -4.48 -4.92 -3.92
CA ASP A 9 -5.09 -5.63 -5.03
C ASP A 9 -5.46 -4.67 -6.18
N ASN A 10 -5.95 -3.47 -5.85
CA ASN A 10 -6.24 -2.41 -6.82
C ASN A 10 -4.98 -1.96 -7.58
N ILE A 11 -3.86 -1.78 -6.88
CA ILE A 11 -2.58 -1.37 -7.49
C ILE A 11 -2.01 -2.51 -8.35
N GLU A 12 -2.07 -3.76 -7.89
CA GLU A 12 -1.61 -4.92 -8.67
C GLU A 12 -2.41 -5.10 -9.95
N ARG A 13 -3.73 -4.93 -9.88
CA ARG A 13 -4.60 -4.95 -11.07
C ARG A 13 -4.24 -3.84 -12.06
N ALA A 14 -4.02 -2.62 -11.58
CA ALA A 14 -3.56 -1.52 -12.43
C ALA A 14 -2.21 -1.82 -13.09
N LEU A 15 -1.30 -2.49 -12.38
CA LEU A 15 0.01 -2.87 -12.89
C LEU A 15 -0.11 -3.89 -14.04
N VAL A 16 -1.02 -4.86 -13.91
CA VAL A 16 -1.36 -5.80 -14.99
C VAL A 16 -1.98 -5.06 -16.17
N ASP A 17 -2.94 -4.15 -15.94
CA ASP A 17 -3.58 -3.40 -17.02
C ASP A 17 -2.57 -2.56 -17.81
N VAL A 18 -1.63 -1.88 -17.15
CA VAL A 18 -0.54 -1.14 -17.81
C VAL A 18 0.39 -2.09 -18.56
N ALA A 19 0.74 -3.25 -18.00
CA ALA A 19 1.56 -4.26 -18.67
C ALA A 19 0.89 -4.84 -19.94
N LEU A 20 -0.45 -4.88 -19.95
CA LEU A 20 -1.26 -5.25 -21.13
C LEU A 20 -1.41 -4.10 -22.14
N GLY A 21 -0.79 -2.94 -21.90
CA GLY A 21 -0.85 -1.77 -22.76
C GLY A 21 -2.09 -0.89 -22.56
N LYS A 22 -2.90 -1.14 -21.52
CA LYS A 22 -4.02 -0.26 -21.17
C LYS A 22 -3.51 0.97 -20.44
N ARG A 23 -4.18 2.10 -20.66
CA ARG A 23 -3.89 3.34 -19.95
C ARG A 23 -4.71 3.40 -18.66
N VAL A 24 -4.03 3.43 -17.51
CA VAL A 24 -4.66 3.65 -16.20
C VAL A 24 -4.50 5.11 -15.83
N THR A 25 -5.59 5.87 -15.75
CA THR A 25 -5.56 7.31 -15.45
C THR A 25 -5.93 7.64 -14.01
N SER A 26 -6.49 6.70 -13.26
CA SER A 26 -6.85 6.90 -11.86
C SER A 26 -6.89 5.59 -11.09
N ILE A 27 -6.51 5.63 -9.81
CA ILE A 27 -6.61 4.50 -8.89
C ILE A 27 -7.18 5.00 -7.56
N THR A 28 -8.05 4.21 -6.94
CA THR A 28 -8.56 4.50 -5.59
C THR A 28 -7.68 3.81 -4.54
N ILE A 29 -7.19 4.59 -3.58
CA ILE A 29 -6.30 4.16 -2.49
C ILE A 29 -6.75 4.84 -1.20
N ASP A 30 -7.00 4.09 -0.14
CA ASP A 30 -7.53 4.62 1.15
C ASP A 30 -8.86 5.38 0.98
N GLY A 31 -9.66 4.99 -0.01
CA GLY A 31 -10.91 5.69 -0.38
C GLY A 31 -10.71 6.97 -1.19
N ASP A 32 -9.49 7.47 -1.31
CA ASP A 32 -9.15 8.64 -2.12
C ASP A 32 -8.79 8.23 -3.55
N ARG A 33 -9.27 9.02 -4.52
CA ARG A 33 -8.93 8.84 -5.93
C ARG A 33 -7.63 9.58 -6.24
N THR A 34 -6.61 8.84 -6.64
CA THR A 34 -5.36 9.39 -7.18
C THR A 34 -5.43 9.38 -8.70
N ASP A 35 -5.36 10.56 -9.33
CA ASP A 35 -5.34 10.71 -10.77
C ASP A 35 -3.89 10.84 -11.30
N PHE A 36 -3.65 10.27 -12.48
CA PHE A 36 -2.38 10.31 -13.21
C PHE A 36 -2.59 11.05 -14.53
N ALA A 37 -2.09 12.28 -14.63
CA ALA A 37 -2.30 13.17 -15.78
C ALA A 37 -1.93 12.51 -17.13
N ASP A 38 -0.78 11.81 -17.17
CA ASP A 38 -0.31 11.13 -18.38
C ASP A 38 -0.65 9.63 -18.41
N GLY A 39 -1.34 9.13 -17.39
CA GLY A 39 -1.50 7.70 -17.12
C GLY A 39 -0.37 7.15 -16.25
N ALA A 40 -0.69 6.16 -15.42
CA ALA A 40 0.25 5.57 -14.50
C ALA A 40 1.32 4.74 -15.24
N THR A 41 2.58 4.98 -14.92
CA THR A 41 3.70 4.18 -15.40
C THR A 41 3.93 2.95 -14.51
N ILE A 42 4.49 1.89 -15.08
CA ILE A 42 4.83 0.66 -14.33
C ILE A 42 5.71 0.97 -13.11
N ASN A 43 6.68 1.88 -13.26
CA ASN A 43 7.59 2.24 -12.17
C ASN A 43 6.86 2.97 -11.04
N GLN A 44 5.97 3.91 -11.36
CA GLN A 44 5.14 4.59 -10.35
C GLN A 44 4.27 3.59 -9.58
N LEU A 45 3.62 2.65 -10.28
CA LEU A 45 2.79 1.63 -9.65
C LEU A 45 3.60 0.68 -8.76
N LYS A 46 4.82 0.30 -9.17
CA LYS A 46 5.72 -0.52 -8.34
C LYS A 46 6.14 0.21 -7.07
N SER A 47 6.53 1.48 -7.17
CA SER A 47 6.90 2.29 -6.00
C SER A 47 5.73 2.45 -5.04
N LEU A 48 4.54 2.71 -5.57
CA LEU A 48 3.31 2.83 -4.79
C LEU A 48 2.95 1.52 -4.08
N LEU A 49 3.02 0.40 -4.79
CA LEU A 49 2.80 -0.93 -4.24
C LEU A 49 3.76 -1.25 -3.09
N ALA A 50 5.04 -0.92 -3.25
CA ALA A 50 6.05 -1.14 -2.19
C ALA A 50 5.74 -0.29 -0.95
N LEU A 51 5.33 0.96 -1.13
CA LEU A 51 4.97 1.86 -0.03
C LEU A 51 3.74 1.34 0.72
N VAL A 52 2.67 0.99 0.01
CA VAL A 52 1.45 0.45 0.59
C VAL A 52 1.72 -0.87 1.32
N LYS A 53 2.44 -1.82 0.70
CA LYS A 53 2.84 -3.08 1.36
C LYS A 53 3.66 -2.85 2.62
N SER A 54 4.58 -1.87 2.60
CA SER A 54 5.39 -1.54 3.79
C SER A 54 4.54 -1.00 4.94
N SER A 55 3.50 -0.21 4.64
CA SER A 55 2.62 0.37 5.64
C SER A 55 1.63 -0.66 6.21
N VAL A 56 1.10 -1.55 5.36
CA VAL A 56 0.26 -2.68 5.80
C VAL A 56 1.07 -3.64 6.68
N ALA A 57 2.30 -4.00 6.26
CA ALA A 57 3.19 -4.87 7.04
C ALA A 57 3.66 -4.20 8.34
N GLY A 58 4.00 -2.91 8.27
CA GLY A 58 4.45 -2.11 9.42
C GLY A 58 3.35 -1.84 10.46
N SER A 59 2.08 -1.82 10.04
CA SER A 59 0.93 -1.68 10.96
C SER A 59 0.72 -2.91 11.87
N SER A 60 1.43 -4.03 11.62
CA SER A 60 1.45 -5.20 12.49
C SER A 60 2.67 -5.29 13.42
N PHE A 61 3.59 -4.32 13.39
CA PHE A 61 4.80 -4.36 14.22
C PHE A 61 4.77 -3.30 15.33
N SER A 62 3.84 -3.46 16.27
CA SER A 62 4.16 -3.09 17.65
C SER A 62 4.94 -4.28 18.23
N PRO A 63 6.27 -4.21 18.40
CA PRO A 63 6.91 -5.11 19.33
C PRO A 63 6.26 -4.77 20.67
N ARG A 64 5.31 -5.62 21.11
CA ARG A 64 4.75 -5.56 22.45
C ARG A 64 5.96 -5.81 23.34
N THR A 65 6.63 -4.74 23.72
CA THR A 65 7.68 -4.75 24.73
C THR A 65 7.01 -5.38 25.93
N ILE A 66 7.36 -6.63 26.19
CA ILE A 66 7.10 -7.26 27.47
C ILE A 66 8.03 -6.52 28.43
N ALA A 67 7.64 -5.29 28.79
CA ALA A 67 8.15 -4.62 29.96
C ALA A 67 7.67 -5.47 31.14
N LYS A 68 8.47 -6.47 31.50
CA LYS A 68 8.32 -7.24 32.73
C LYS A 68 8.73 -6.32 33.89
N HIS A 69 7.95 -5.26 34.10
CA HIS A 69 8.02 -4.44 35.29
C HIS A 69 7.08 -5.03 36.34
N GLY A 70 7.67 -5.43 37.47
CA GLY A 70 6.99 -5.97 38.65
C GLY A 70 7.43 -7.41 38.89
N ARG A 71 8.07 -7.76 40.02
CA ARG A 71 7.69 -7.36 41.37
C ARG A 71 8.86 -7.59 42.33
N ARG A 72 9.06 -6.62 43.22
CA ARG A 72 9.85 -6.69 44.46
C ARG A 72 9.71 -8.03 45.18
N ARG A 73 10.81 -8.62 45.61
CA ARG A 73 11.18 -8.89 47.02
C ARG A 73 12.61 -9.42 47.10
#